data_AF-A0A3N6CK46-F1
#
_entry.id   AF-A0A3N6CK46-F1
#
_cell.length_a   1.000
_cell.length_b   1.000
_cell.length_c   1.000
_cell.angle_alpha   90.00
_cell.angle_beta   90.00
_cell.angle_gamma   90.00
#
_symmetry.space_group_name_H-M   'P 1'
#
loop_
_entity.id
_entity.type
_entity.pdbx_description
1 polymer ?
#
loop_
_entity_poly.entity_id
_entity_poly.type
_entity_poly.pdbx_seq_one_letter_code
_entity_poly.pdbx_strand_id
1 'polypeptide(L)'
;MFQSYDGLCGIGELAERAGVSVKTVRFYSDSGLLPEASRSAGGHRRYGADSLERLRMIRSLRALDLPVPAVRRVLDEEDAAGREGGALEDAVAGQLRSLGTQLRALRWREAALRSVQECSPAERADRLRLIGAVTAPPSTAPLARFWRGWLPPRMPSRAVSAFLEVAVPQPPEDPGPAQVLAFARLSAMVSRPCDGDGPTQPRAHEAAGARASALLYAGLAEAYDLAGAEMRRGRDPYPGEALDGFVDAYARAWDIADTPVFRRALARQLAADPRIDRYWELTAELVSPSDGQLEPTPGSAHDWLLAALETQAGEGVGAALTA
;
A
#
# COMPACT_ATOMS: atom_id res chain seq x y z
N MET A 1 41.79 -32.27 -7.63
CA MET A 1 43.08 -32.50 -6.96
C MET A 1 44.07 -31.52 -7.57
N PHE A 2 44.60 -30.56 -6.80
CA PHE A 2 45.48 -29.49 -7.30
C PHE A 2 46.79 -30.10 -7.84
N GLN A 3 47.18 -29.76 -9.08
CA GLN A 3 48.31 -30.38 -9.78
C GLN A 3 49.65 -29.62 -9.63
N SER A 4 49.84 -28.84 -8.57
CA SER A 4 51.13 -28.19 -8.26
C SER A 4 51.54 -28.45 -6.81
N TYR A 5 52.85 -28.61 -6.57
CA TYR A 5 53.43 -28.90 -5.24
C TYR A 5 53.14 -27.84 -4.16
N ASP A 6 52.58 -26.69 -4.52
CA ASP A 6 52.32 -25.52 -3.66
C ASP A 6 50.85 -25.36 -3.26
N GLY A 7 49.93 -26.21 -3.72
CA GLY A 7 48.49 -26.08 -3.46
C GLY A 7 47.83 -24.85 -4.13
N LEU A 8 48.58 -24.10 -4.93
CA LEU A 8 48.12 -22.91 -5.64
C LEU A 8 47.76 -23.22 -7.09
N CYS A 9 46.65 -22.67 -7.57
CA CYS A 9 46.23 -22.77 -8.97
C CYS A 9 46.37 -21.44 -9.74
N GLY A 10 46.62 -21.53 -11.04
CA GLY A 10 46.63 -20.37 -11.93
C GLY A 10 45.21 -19.89 -12.25
N ILE A 11 45.10 -18.70 -12.85
CA ILE A 11 43.80 -18.12 -13.22
C ILE A 11 43.00 -18.98 -14.20
N GLY A 12 43.68 -19.65 -15.14
CA GLY A 12 43.05 -20.54 -16.12
C GLY A 12 42.47 -21.78 -15.46
N GLU A 13 43.25 -22.45 -14.62
CA GLU A 13 42.83 -23.63 -13.86
C GLU A 13 41.67 -23.29 -12.91
N LEU A 14 41.72 -22.14 -12.23
CA LEU A 14 40.62 -21.69 -11.37
C LEU A 14 39.35 -21.42 -12.18
N ALA A 15 39.47 -20.75 -13.32
CA ALA A 15 38.35 -20.46 -14.21
C ALA A 15 37.68 -21.74 -14.73
N GLU A 16 38.49 -22.72 -15.15
CA GLU A 16 38.02 -24.02 -15.61
C GLU A 16 37.28 -24.78 -14.50
N ARG A 17 37.89 -24.91 -13.31
CA ARG A 17 37.30 -25.61 -12.16
C ARG A 17 36.05 -24.93 -11.62
N ALA A 18 35.97 -23.62 -11.75
CA ALA A 18 34.81 -22.83 -11.36
C ALA A 18 33.79 -22.67 -12.49
N GLY A 19 34.04 -23.18 -13.70
CA GLY A 19 33.14 -23.09 -14.85
C GLY A 19 32.82 -21.66 -15.27
N VAL A 20 33.80 -20.75 -15.19
CA VAL A 20 33.66 -19.33 -15.60
C VAL A 20 34.76 -18.92 -16.56
N SER A 21 34.60 -17.78 -17.21
CA SER A 21 35.66 -17.23 -18.06
C SER A 21 36.83 -16.71 -17.22
N VAL A 22 38.06 -16.77 -17.76
CA VAL A 22 39.23 -16.11 -17.16
C VAL A 22 38.97 -14.61 -16.93
N LYS A 23 38.21 -13.95 -17.82
CA LYS A 23 37.80 -12.55 -17.68
C LYS A 23 36.96 -12.33 -16.40
N THR A 24 36.07 -13.26 -16.07
CA THR A 24 35.25 -13.23 -14.84
C THR A 24 36.14 -13.34 -13.60
N VAL A 25 37.11 -14.26 -13.60
CA VAL A 25 38.06 -14.40 -12.48
C VAL A 25 38.92 -13.13 -12.32
N ARG A 26 39.39 -12.53 -13.43
CA ARG A 26 40.11 -11.25 -13.40
C ARG A 26 39.25 -10.15 -12.80
N PHE A 27 38.00 -10.01 -13.24
CA PHE A 27 37.08 -9.01 -12.73
C PHE A 27 36.89 -9.10 -11.20
N TYR A 28 36.68 -10.30 -10.66
CA TYR A 28 36.52 -10.47 -9.22
C TYR A 28 37.82 -10.25 -8.45
N SER A 29 38.96 -10.61 -9.03
CA SER A 29 40.25 -10.36 -8.41
C SER A 29 40.63 -8.88 -8.42
N ASP A 30 40.39 -8.16 -9.52
CA ASP A 30 40.61 -6.72 -9.65
C ASP A 30 39.69 -5.90 -8.73
N SER A 31 38.47 -6.40 -8.50
CA SER A 31 37.55 -5.80 -7.52
C SER A 31 37.84 -6.22 -6.08
N GLY A 32 38.87 -7.04 -5.82
CA GLY A 32 39.23 -7.50 -4.48
C GLY A 32 38.21 -8.48 -3.85
N LEU A 33 37.22 -8.94 -4.62
CA LEU A 33 36.27 -9.97 -4.19
C LEU A 33 36.90 -11.36 -4.22
N LEU A 34 37.97 -11.55 -4.98
CA LEU A 34 38.72 -12.79 -5.05
C LEU A 34 40.21 -12.48 -4.85
N PRO A 35 40.66 -12.33 -3.59
CA PRO A 35 42.05 -11.99 -3.29
C PRO A 35 43.01 -13.03 -3.89
N GLU A 36 44.10 -12.56 -4.48
CA GLU A 36 45.19 -13.42 -4.92
C GLU A 36 46.02 -13.87 -3.70
N ALA A 37 46.42 -15.14 -3.67
CA ALA A 37 47.26 -15.68 -2.59
C ALA A 37 48.72 -15.27 -2.79
N SER A 38 49.18 -15.23 -4.04
CA SER A 38 50.53 -14.80 -4.41
C SER A 38 50.61 -14.51 -5.91
N ARG A 39 51.82 -14.15 -6.37
CA ARG A 39 52.16 -14.07 -7.79
C ARG A 39 53.30 -15.04 -8.11
N SER A 40 53.27 -15.65 -9.28
CA SER A 40 54.37 -16.47 -9.78
C SER A 40 55.61 -15.61 -10.09
N ALA A 41 56.77 -16.24 -10.27
CA ALA A 41 58.00 -15.56 -10.71
C ALA A 41 57.83 -14.79 -12.04
N GLY A 42 56.90 -15.22 -12.91
CA GLY A 42 56.53 -14.52 -14.14
C GLY A 42 55.45 -13.45 -13.98
N GLY A 43 55.06 -13.11 -12.75
CA GLY A 43 54.08 -12.07 -12.43
C GLY A 43 52.60 -12.49 -12.53
N HIS A 44 52.30 -13.78 -12.77
CA HIS A 44 50.92 -14.27 -12.90
C HIS A 44 50.25 -14.50 -11.55
N ARG A 45 48.97 -14.15 -11.43
CA ARG A 45 48.17 -14.36 -10.20
C ARG A 45 48.03 -15.85 -9.85
N ARG A 46 48.18 -16.16 -8.56
CA ARG A 46 48.00 -17.49 -7.98
C ARG A 46 46.89 -17.44 -6.94
N TYR A 47 46.08 -18.49 -6.90
CA TYR A 47 44.92 -18.59 -6.02
C TYR A 47 45.04 -19.80 -5.10
N GLY A 48 44.56 -19.65 -3.87
CA GLY A 48 44.60 -20.67 -2.82
C GLY A 48 43.48 -21.69 -2.93
N ALA A 49 43.45 -22.63 -1.97
CA ALA A 49 42.46 -23.69 -1.91
C ALA A 49 41.02 -23.15 -1.81
N ASP A 50 40.83 -22.11 -0.99
CA ASP A 50 39.51 -21.52 -0.68
C ASP A 50 38.98 -20.63 -1.81
N SER A 51 39.84 -20.22 -2.75
CA SER A 51 39.46 -19.34 -3.86
C SER A 51 38.41 -19.98 -4.76
N LEU A 52 38.38 -21.31 -4.87
CA LEU A 52 37.36 -22.01 -5.64
C LEU A 52 35.98 -21.93 -4.96
N GLU A 53 35.94 -22.12 -3.64
CA GLU A 53 34.69 -22.03 -2.87
C GLU A 53 34.17 -20.60 -2.83
N ARG A 54 35.04 -19.63 -2.58
CA ARG A 54 34.70 -18.20 -2.65
C ARG A 54 34.14 -17.81 -4.01
N LEU A 55 34.76 -18.28 -5.10
CA LEU A 55 34.27 -18.00 -6.46
C LEU A 55 32.92 -18.68 -6.73
N ARG A 56 32.67 -19.88 -6.20
CA ARG A 56 31.34 -20.53 -6.26
C ARG A 56 30.31 -19.74 -5.48
N MET A 57 30.63 -19.25 -4.28
CA MET A 57 29.75 -18.40 -3.47
C MET A 57 29.38 -17.12 -4.22
N ILE A 58 30.38 -16.41 -4.76
CA ILE A 58 30.15 -15.22 -5.59
C ILE A 58 29.17 -15.53 -6.74
N ARG A 59 29.36 -16.65 -7.43
CA ARG A 59 28.45 -17.05 -8.52
C ARG A 59 27.04 -17.32 -8.03
N SER A 60 26.86 -18.04 -6.93
CA SER A 60 25.55 -18.35 -6.35
C SER A 60 24.81 -17.06 -5.98
N LEU A 61 25.47 -16.14 -5.29
CA LEU A 61 24.88 -14.86 -4.90
C LEU A 61 24.54 -13.99 -6.13
N ARG A 62 25.40 -14.00 -7.15
CA ARG A 62 25.15 -13.30 -8.42
C ARG A 62 24.04 -13.93 -9.26
N ALA A 63 23.82 -15.25 -9.17
CA ALA A 63 22.72 -15.93 -9.83
C ALA A 63 21.36 -15.57 -9.21
N LEU A 64 21.35 -15.09 -7.96
CA LEU A 64 20.19 -14.49 -7.29
C LEU A 64 20.05 -12.98 -7.58
N ASP A 65 20.79 -12.47 -8.58
CA ASP A 65 20.87 -11.06 -8.96
C ASP A 65 21.32 -10.10 -7.84
N LEU A 66 21.96 -10.61 -6.77
CA LEU A 66 22.47 -9.75 -5.70
C LEU A 66 23.59 -8.84 -6.22
N PRO A 67 23.50 -7.52 -6.02
CA PRO A 67 24.47 -6.58 -6.58
C PRO A 67 25.85 -6.79 -5.96
N VAL A 68 26.91 -6.52 -6.73
CA VAL A 68 28.31 -6.74 -6.32
C VAL A 68 28.68 -6.15 -4.94
N PRO A 69 28.21 -4.95 -4.55
CA PRO A 69 28.43 -4.42 -3.19
C PRO A 69 27.79 -5.27 -2.09
N ALA A 70 26.63 -5.89 -2.33
CA ALA A 70 26.00 -6.80 -1.36
C ALA A 70 26.79 -8.10 -1.24
N VAL A 71 27.22 -8.67 -2.36
CA VAL A 71 28.11 -9.85 -2.39
C VAL A 71 29.38 -9.60 -1.59
N ARG A 72 29.99 -8.41 -1.73
CA ARG A 72 31.15 -8.03 -0.92
C ARG A 72 30.88 -8.09 0.57
N ARG A 73 29.80 -7.46 1.03
CA ARG A 73 29.46 -7.42 2.46
C ARG A 73 29.27 -8.82 3.03
N VAL A 74 28.60 -9.71 2.28
CA VAL A 74 28.43 -11.12 2.67
C VAL A 74 29.78 -11.81 2.83
N LEU A 75 30.69 -11.67 1.85
CA LEU A 75 32.01 -12.30 1.92
C LEU A 75 32.90 -11.70 3.01
N ASP A 76 32.87 -10.38 3.21
CA ASP A 76 33.65 -9.70 4.25
C ASP A 76 33.18 -10.14 5.65
N GLU A 77 31.89 -10.46 5.81
CA GLU A 77 31.30 -10.99 7.04
C GLU A 77 31.68 -12.46 7.28
N GLU A 78 31.68 -13.29 6.24
CA GLU A 78 32.21 -14.67 6.32
C GLU A 78 33.69 -14.68 6.70
N ASP A 79 34.50 -13.78 6.13
CA ASP A 79 35.94 -13.66 6.41
C ASP A 79 36.22 -13.17 7.86
N ALA A 80 35.26 -12.45 8.48
CA ALA A 80 35.43 -11.84 9.80
C ALA A 80 35.13 -12.78 10.99
N ALA A 81 34.77 -14.04 10.74
CA ALA A 81 34.61 -15.14 11.72
C ALA A 81 34.14 -14.70 13.13
N GLY A 82 32.85 -14.35 13.28
CA GLY A 82 32.21 -14.28 14.60
C GLY A 82 31.60 -12.95 15.03
N ARG A 83 31.12 -12.10 14.11
CA ARG A 83 30.19 -11.01 14.47
C ARG A 83 28.77 -11.36 14.02
N GLU A 84 27.80 -10.90 14.80
CA GLU A 84 26.36 -11.10 14.61
C GLU A 84 25.98 -10.89 13.14
N GLY A 85 25.58 -11.99 12.50
CA GLY A 85 25.39 -12.09 11.06
C GLY A 85 24.10 -11.45 10.57
N GLY A 86 24.14 -10.75 9.44
CA GLY A 86 22.93 -10.24 8.78
C GLY A 86 23.08 -9.73 7.35
N ALA A 87 24.30 -9.67 6.77
CA ALA A 87 24.45 -9.07 5.44
C ALA A 87 23.80 -9.90 4.34
N LEU A 88 23.77 -11.24 4.49
CA LEU A 88 23.10 -12.13 3.55
C LEU A 88 21.58 -11.96 3.66
N GLU A 89 21.05 -11.98 4.88
CA GLU A 89 19.63 -11.78 5.18
C GLU A 89 19.16 -10.41 4.64
N ASP A 90 19.92 -9.35 4.88
CA ASP A 90 19.64 -8.00 4.38
C ASP A 90 19.68 -7.94 2.85
N ALA A 91 20.66 -8.59 2.22
CA ALA A 91 20.80 -8.63 0.77
C ALA A 91 19.63 -9.37 0.12
N VAL A 92 19.27 -10.54 0.66
CA VAL A 92 18.14 -11.36 0.21
C VAL A 92 16.83 -10.61 0.43
N ALA A 93 16.60 -10.04 1.62
CA ALA A 93 15.39 -9.27 1.91
C ALA A 93 15.28 -8.03 0.99
N GLY A 94 16.40 -7.35 0.72
CA GLY A 94 16.46 -6.26 -0.25
C GLY A 94 16.07 -6.70 -1.67
N GLN A 95 16.60 -7.83 -2.12
CA GLN A 95 16.29 -8.36 -3.45
C GLN A 95 14.85 -8.84 -3.56
N LEU A 96 14.31 -9.49 -2.53
CA LEU A 96 12.89 -9.87 -2.47
C LEU A 96 11.97 -8.65 -2.54
N ARG A 97 12.29 -7.54 -1.85
CA ARG A 97 11.52 -6.28 -1.95
C ARG A 97 11.57 -5.68 -3.36
N SER A 98 12.74 -5.69 -3.99
CA SER A 98 12.90 -5.23 -5.38
C SER A 98 12.07 -6.06 -6.35
N LEU A 99 12.18 -7.39 -6.26
CA LEU A 99 11.49 -8.33 -7.14
C LEU A 99 9.97 -8.28 -6.94
N GLY A 100 9.50 -8.16 -5.68
CA GLY A 100 8.09 -7.95 -5.37
C GLY A 100 7.53 -6.64 -5.95
N THR A 101 8.32 -5.56 -5.94
CA THR A 101 7.95 -4.28 -6.57
C THR A 101 7.81 -4.42 -8.08
N GLN A 102 8.75 -5.12 -8.73
CA GLN A 102 8.71 -5.39 -10.18
C GLN A 102 7.51 -6.28 -10.55
N LEU A 103 7.26 -7.34 -9.78
CA LEU A 103 6.12 -8.24 -10.01
C LEU A 103 4.80 -7.47 -9.89
N ARG A 104 4.64 -6.65 -8.85
CA ARG A 104 3.46 -5.77 -8.70
C ARG A 104 3.29 -4.85 -9.90
N ALA A 105 4.37 -4.21 -10.36
CA ALA A 105 4.33 -3.33 -11.53
C ALA A 105 3.87 -4.08 -12.79
N LEU A 106 4.37 -5.30 -13.00
CA LEU A 106 4.01 -6.13 -14.15
C LEU A 106 2.55 -6.58 -14.09
N ARG A 107 2.06 -7.07 -12.94
CA ARG A 107 0.65 -7.44 -12.75
C ARG A 107 -0.30 -6.26 -13.02
N TRP A 108 0.04 -5.08 -12.50
CA TRP A 108 -0.73 -3.85 -12.76
C TRP A 108 -0.75 -3.47 -14.25
N ARG A 109 0.38 -3.59 -14.96
CA ARG A 109 0.44 -3.33 -16.40
C ARG A 109 -0.37 -4.36 -17.19
N GLU A 110 -0.30 -5.63 -16.81
CA GLU A 110 -1.09 -6.69 -17.45
C GLU A 110 -2.59 -6.44 -17.29
N ALA A 111 -3.06 -6.18 -16.07
CA ALA A 111 -4.46 -5.88 -15.79
C ALA A 111 -4.94 -4.59 -16.49
N ALA A 112 -4.08 -3.58 -16.59
CA ALA A 112 -4.34 -2.37 -17.38
C ALA A 112 -4.56 -2.68 -18.87
N LEU A 113 -3.69 -3.52 -19.46
CA LEU A 113 -3.83 -3.93 -20.86
C LEU A 113 -5.10 -4.75 -21.09
N ARG A 114 -5.43 -5.69 -20.19
CA ARG A 114 -6.69 -6.44 -20.23
C ARG A 114 -7.91 -5.51 -20.15
N SER A 115 -7.87 -4.52 -19.25
CA SER A 115 -8.94 -3.51 -19.13
C SER A 115 -9.17 -2.73 -20.43
N VAL A 116 -8.12 -2.40 -21.18
CA VAL A 116 -8.23 -1.75 -22.50
C VAL A 116 -8.70 -2.72 -23.59
N GLN A 117 -8.30 -3.99 -23.52
CA GLN A 117 -8.72 -5.02 -24.46
C GLN A 117 -10.22 -5.32 -24.35
N GLU A 118 -10.74 -5.40 -23.13
CA GLU A 118 -12.14 -5.74 -22.81
C GLU A 118 -13.11 -4.56 -23.07
N CYS A 119 -12.61 -3.34 -23.28
CA CYS A 119 -13.46 -2.17 -23.45
C CYS A 119 -14.07 -2.08 -24.85
N SER A 120 -15.25 -1.46 -24.93
CA SER A 120 -15.84 -1.12 -26.23
C SER A 120 -14.94 -0.12 -26.99
N PRO A 121 -14.97 -0.10 -28.34
CA PRO A 121 -14.19 0.87 -29.11
C PRO A 121 -14.49 2.32 -28.76
N ALA A 122 -15.73 2.64 -28.37
CA ALA A 122 -16.15 3.99 -27.99
C ALA A 122 -15.51 4.48 -26.69
N GLU A 123 -15.26 3.58 -25.72
CA GLU A 123 -14.69 3.91 -24.41
C GLU A 123 -13.16 3.91 -24.38
N ARG A 124 -12.52 3.39 -25.43
CA ARG A 124 -11.09 3.07 -25.43
C ARG A 124 -10.19 4.28 -25.22
N ALA A 125 -10.52 5.40 -25.85
CA ALA A 125 -9.76 6.64 -25.73
C ALA A 125 -9.76 7.15 -24.27
N ASP A 126 -10.93 7.15 -23.62
CA ASP A 126 -11.10 7.62 -22.24
C ASP A 126 -10.39 6.69 -21.26
N ARG A 127 -10.53 5.37 -21.47
CA ARG A 127 -9.87 4.35 -20.65
C ARG A 127 -8.34 4.47 -20.73
N LEU A 128 -7.79 4.66 -21.94
CA LEU A 128 -6.35 4.90 -22.14
C LEU A 128 -5.87 6.18 -21.45
N ARG A 129 -6.64 7.27 -21.51
CA ARG A 129 -6.31 8.53 -20.81
C ARG A 129 -6.25 8.34 -19.29
N LEU A 130 -7.23 7.64 -18.72
CA LEU A 130 -7.29 7.38 -17.28
C LEU A 130 -6.13 6.47 -16.82
N ILE A 131 -5.96 5.32 -17.48
CA ILE A 131 -4.94 4.33 -17.11
C ILE A 131 -3.53 4.87 -17.35
N GLY A 132 -3.31 5.58 -18.46
CA GLY A 132 -2.01 6.15 -18.80
C GLY A 132 -1.54 7.26 -17.84
N ALA A 133 -2.44 7.85 -17.06
CA ALA A 133 -2.12 8.84 -16.03
C ALA A 133 -1.62 8.21 -14.71
N VAL A 134 -1.78 6.88 -14.54
CA VAL A 134 -1.40 6.17 -13.31
C VAL A 134 -0.05 5.46 -13.50
N THR A 135 0.81 5.55 -12.49
CA THR A 135 2.09 4.82 -12.48
C THR A 135 1.90 3.32 -12.22
N ALA A 136 2.85 2.49 -12.65
CA ALA A 136 2.88 1.06 -12.29
C ALA A 136 4.21 0.73 -11.57
N PRO A 137 4.19 0.44 -10.26
CA PRO A 137 3.00 0.27 -9.41
C PRO A 137 2.29 1.61 -9.12
N PRO A 138 0.98 1.58 -8.81
CA PRO A 138 0.21 2.78 -8.48
C PRO A 138 0.69 3.43 -7.18
N SER A 139 0.72 4.76 -7.18
CA SER A 139 1.00 5.56 -5.98
C SER A 139 -0.30 6.05 -5.35
N THR A 140 -0.45 5.86 -4.04
CA THR A 140 -1.57 6.38 -3.25
C THR A 140 -1.37 7.82 -2.76
N ALA A 141 -0.22 8.43 -3.10
CA ALA A 141 0.11 9.79 -2.66
C ALA A 141 -0.92 10.86 -3.05
N PRO A 142 -1.56 10.83 -4.25
CA PRO A 142 -2.64 11.76 -4.59
C PRO A 142 -3.86 11.63 -3.65
N LEU A 143 -4.28 10.41 -3.35
CA LEU A 143 -5.40 10.11 -2.45
C LEU A 143 -5.10 10.63 -1.04
N ALA A 144 -3.90 10.36 -0.54
CA ALA A 144 -3.46 10.85 0.77
C ALA A 144 -3.37 12.38 0.83
N ARG A 145 -3.02 13.05 -0.27
CA ARG A 145 -3.01 14.52 -0.33
C ARG A 145 -4.42 15.10 -0.27
N PHE A 146 -5.33 14.51 -1.03
CA PHE A 146 -6.75 14.89 -1.02
C PHE A 146 -7.34 14.83 0.38
N TRP A 147 -7.19 13.69 1.08
CA TRP A 147 -7.69 13.53 2.43
C TRP A 147 -6.99 14.43 3.47
N ARG A 148 -5.69 14.72 3.33
CA ARG A 148 -5.05 15.71 4.20
C ARG A 148 -5.63 17.12 4.03
N GLY A 149 -6.09 17.47 2.83
CA GLY A 149 -6.80 18.74 2.58
C GLY A 149 -8.23 18.77 3.15
N TRP A 150 -8.79 17.61 3.48
CA TRP A 150 -10.09 17.46 4.13
C TRP A 150 -10.01 17.60 5.65
N LEU A 151 -8.87 17.27 6.25
CA LEU A 151 -8.69 17.24 7.69
C LEU A 151 -8.42 18.63 8.28
N PRO A 152 -8.93 18.93 9.49
CA PRO A 152 -8.63 20.17 10.20
C PRO A 152 -7.12 20.42 10.36
N PRO A 153 -6.68 21.69 10.24
CA PRO A 153 -5.28 22.02 10.52
C PRO A 153 -4.96 21.75 12.00
N ARG A 154 -3.70 21.37 12.27
CA ARG A 154 -3.17 21.09 13.63
C ARG A 154 -3.77 19.87 14.33
N MET A 155 -4.45 18.98 13.60
CA MET A 155 -4.82 17.67 14.12
C MET A 155 -3.55 16.88 14.53
N PRO A 156 -3.56 16.13 15.65
CA PRO A 156 -2.42 15.32 16.06
C PRO A 156 -1.98 14.34 14.96
N SER A 157 -0.68 14.23 14.70
CA SER A 157 -0.14 13.40 13.60
C SER A 157 -0.60 11.94 13.65
N ARG A 158 -0.72 11.35 14.84
CA ARG A 158 -1.23 9.99 15.03
C ARG A 158 -2.68 9.82 14.55
N ALA A 159 -3.53 10.83 14.75
CA ALA A 159 -4.92 10.80 14.34
C ALA A 159 -5.05 10.99 12.83
N VAL A 160 -4.21 11.86 12.24
CA VAL A 160 -4.09 11.99 10.78
C VAL A 160 -3.66 10.67 10.15
N SER A 161 -2.65 9.99 10.70
CA SER A 161 -2.20 8.69 10.19
C SER A 161 -3.31 7.63 10.26
N ALA A 162 -3.98 7.49 11.41
CA ALA A 162 -5.07 6.52 11.57
C ALA A 162 -6.23 6.80 10.59
N PHE A 163 -6.60 8.07 10.40
CA PHE A 163 -7.61 8.44 9.40
C PHE A 163 -7.18 8.06 7.98
N LEU A 164 -5.93 8.36 7.60
CA LEU A 164 -5.43 8.05 6.26
C LEU A 164 -5.30 6.54 6.01
N GLU A 165 -4.97 5.74 7.02
CA GLU A 165 -4.93 4.28 6.92
C GLU A 165 -6.30 3.70 6.54
N VAL A 166 -7.38 4.29 7.07
CA VAL A 166 -8.76 3.89 6.75
C VAL A 166 -9.23 4.50 5.42
N ALA A 167 -8.89 5.77 5.15
CA ALA A 167 -9.42 6.51 4.02
C ALA A 167 -8.71 6.27 2.69
N VAL A 168 -7.43 5.87 2.71
CA VAL A 168 -6.61 5.67 1.51
C VAL A 168 -6.53 4.16 1.19
N PRO A 169 -7.28 3.66 0.20
CA PRO A 169 -7.25 2.25 -0.12
C PRO A 169 -5.89 1.82 -0.65
N GLN A 170 -5.45 0.64 -0.22
CA GLN A 170 -4.24 0.02 -0.73
C GLN A 170 -4.54 -0.71 -2.04
N PRO A 171 -3.81 -0.40 -3.12
CA PRO A 171 -3.99 -1.10 -4.39
C PRO A 171 -3.64 -2.59 -4.25
N PRO A 172 -4.49 -3.52 -4.73
CA PRO A 172 -4.25 -4.96 -4.58
C PRO A 172 -2.93 -5.40 -5.23
N GLU A 173 -2.32 -6.46 -4.69
CA GLU A 173 -1.06 -7.02 -5.22
C GLU A 173 -1.23 -7.70 -6.58
N ASP A 174 -2.43 -8.22 -6.84
CA ASP A 174 -2.83 -8.89 -8.07
C ASP A 174 -4.18 -8.33 -8.54
N PRO A 175 -4.19 -7.19 -9.25
CA PRO A 175 -5.41 -6.50 -9.61
C PRO A 175 -6.14 -7.16 -10.80
N GLY A 176 -7.48 -7.13 -10.76
CA GLY A 176 -8.33 -7.37 -11.92
C GLY A 176 -8.46 -6.14 -12.83
N PRO A 177 -8.96 -6.29 -14.07
CA PRO A 177 -9.18 -5.18 -15.02
C PRO A 177 -10.08 -4.06 -14.50
N ALA A 178 -11.12 -4.42 -13.74
CA ALA A 178 -12.05 -3.47 -13.12
C ALA A 178 -11.38 -2.65 -12.01
N GLN A 179 -10.58 -3.30 -11.16
CA GLN A 179 -9.85 -2.65 -10.06
C GLN A 179 -8.83 -1.62 -10.57
N VAL A 180 -8.12 -1.92 -11.67
CA VAL A 180 -7.21 -0.95 -12.31
C VAL A 180 -7.98 0.28 -12.78
N LEU A 181 -9.15 0.08 -13.41
CA LEU A 181 -9.99 1.18 -13.87
C LEU A 181 -10.56 1.99 -12.71
N ALA A 182 -11.01 1.34 -11.64
CA ALA A 182 -11.49 1.98 -10.42
C ALA A 182 -10.40 2.86 -9.79
N PHE A 183 -9.17 2.34 -9.64
CA PHE A 183 -8.03 3.11 -9.14
C PHE A 183 -7.69 4.31 -10.04
N ALA A 184 -7.74 4.13 -11.36
CA ALA A 184 -7.50 5.22 -12.31
C ALA A 184 -8.56 6.33 -12.22
N ARG A 185 -9.84 5.95 -12.06
CA ARG A 185 -10.95 6.88 -11.81
C ARG A 185 -10.77 7.60 -10.47
N LEU A 186 -10.40 6.90 -9.41
CA LEU A 186 -10.07 7.50 -8.11
C LEU A 186 -8.95 8.53 -8.23
N SER A 187 -7.83 8.14 -8.85
CA SER A 187 -6.68 9.01 -9.06
C SER A 187 -7.03 10.24 -9.87
N ALA A 188 -7.83 10.09 -10.93
CA ALA A 188 -8.32 11.20 -11.73
C ALA A 188 -9.23 12.12 -10.90
N MET A 189 -10.17 11.56 -10.14
CA MET A 189 -11.09 12.32 -9.29
C MET A 189 -10.35 13.21 -8.30
N VAL A 190 -9.39 12.66 -7.56
CA VAL A 190 -8.66 13.41 -6.51
C VAL A 190 -7.59 14.36 -7.05
N SER A 191 -7.18 14.18 -8.31
CA SER A 191 -6.17 15.01 -8.96
C SER A 191 -6.75 16.17 -9.76
N ARG A 192 -8.08 16.21 -9.96
CA ARG A 192 -8.73 17.38 -10.55
C ARG A 192 -8.53 18.58 -9.64
N PRO A 193 -8.24 19.78 -10.20
CA PRO A 193 -8.38 21.01 -9.44
C PRO A 193 -9.75 21.01 -8.79
N CYS A 194 -9.83 21.36 -7.50
CA CYS A 194 -11.12 21.60 -6.88
C CYS A 194 -11.74 22.80 -7.59
N ASP A 195 -12.61 22.57 -8.58
CA ASP A 195 -13.29 23.62 -9.36
C ASP A 195 -14.37 24.37 -8.53
N GLY A 196 -14.39 24.20 -7.21
CA GLY A 196 -15.37 24.81 -6.31
C GLY A 196 -14.73 25.73 -5.28
N ASP A 197 -15.23 26.96 -5.20
CA ASP A 197 -14.96 27.96 -4.15
C ASP A 197 -15.48 27.55 -2.74
N GLY A 198 -15.89 26.29 -2.55
CA GLY A 198 -16.45 25.78 -1.30
C GLY A 198 -15.38 25.19 -0.37
N PRO A 199 -15.60 25.20 0.96
CA PRO A 199 -14.72 24.51 1.89
C PRO A 199 -14.63 23.03 1.52
N THR A 200 -13.41 22.48 1.54
CA THR A 200 -13.17 21.05 1.32
C THR A 200 -13.75 20.21 2.44
N GLN A 201 -14.05 20.77 3.61
CA GLN A 201 -14.55 20.04 4.77
C GLN A 201 -16.07 20.24 4.95
N PRO A 202 -16.86 19.21 5.30
CA PRO A 202 -18.25 19.39 5.65
C PRO A 202 -18.34 20.13 6.99
N ARG A 203 -19.28 21.08 7.10
CA ARG A 203 -19.49 21.90 8.30
C ARG A 203 -19.63 21.09 9.60
N ALA A 204 -20.20 19.89 9.49
CA ALA A 204 -20.32 18.95 10.60
C ALA A 204 -18.96 18.57 11.24
N HIS A 205 -17.87 18.57 10.47
CA HIS A 205 -16.53 18.24 10.95
C HIS A 205 -15.69 19.47 11.32
N GLU A 206 -16.09 20.68 10.89
CA GLU A 206 -15.44 21.95 11.23
C GLU A 206 -15.73 22.40 12.67
N ALA A 207 -16.92 22.08 13.19
CA ALA A 207 -17.43 22.60 14.47
C ALA A 207 -16.59 22.22 15.71
N ALA A 208 -15.76 21.18 15.62
CA ALA A 208 -15.12 20.51 16.75
C ALA A 208 -13.69 20.99 17.09
N GLY A 209 -13.04 21.77 16.21
CA GLY A 209 -11.62 22.10 16.38
C GLY A 209 -10.69 20.86 16.39
N ALA A 210 -9.38 21.06 16.28
CA ALA A 210 -8.43 19.98 15.96
C ALA A 210 -8.45 18.77 16.92
N ARG A 211 -8.65 19.01 18.23
CA ARG A 211 -8.65 17.93 19.25
C ARG A 211 -9.98 17.18 19.28
N ALA A 212 -11.11 17.87 19.21
CA ALA A 212 -12.41 17.17 19.23
C ALA A 212 -12.68 16.49 17.88
N SER A 213 -12.18 17.01 16.75
CA SER A 213 -12.22 16.29 15.47
C SER A 213 -11.40 14.99 15.51
N ALA A 214 -10.27 14.96 16.21
CA ALA A 214 -9.50 13.72 16.37
C ALA A 214 -10.27 12.65 17.15
N LEU A 215 -11.03 13.05 18.17
CA LEU A 215 -11.91 12.14 18.92
C LEU A 215 -13.12 11.72 18.07
N LEU A 216 -13.70 12.65 17.30
CA LEU A 216 -14.79 12.37 16.37
C LEU A 216 -14.39 11.27 15.39
N TYR A 217 -13.28 11.43 14.67
CA TYR A 217 -12.87 10.43 13.67
C TYR A 217 -12.51 9.08 14.28
N ALA A 218 -11.98 9.05 15.51
CA ALA A 218 -11.76 7.79 16.22
C ALA A 218 -13.10 7.09 16.54
N GLY A 219 -14.08 7.81 17.10
CA GLY A 219 -15.41 7.26 17.38
C GLY A 219 -16.17 6.84 16.11
N LEU A 220 -16.01 7.60 15.01
CA LEU A 220 -16.58 7.23 13.72
C LEU A 220 -15.97 5.94 13.16
N ALA A 221 -14.66 5.74 13.30
CA ALA A 221 -14.02 4.50 12.87
C ALA A 221 -14.60 3.28 13.60
N GLU A 222 -14.78 3.37 14.92
CA GLU A 222 -15.40 2.30 15.72
C GLU A 222 -16.86 2.04 15.28
N ALA A 223 -17.65 3.10 15.07
CA ALA A 223 -19.02 2.97 14.59
C ALA A 223 -19.11 2.34 13.18
N TYR A 224 -18.19 2.70 12.29
CA TYR A 224 -18.12 2.12 10.94
C TYR A 224 -17.70 0.66 10.95
N ASP A 225 -16.81 0.24 11.85
CA ASP A 225 -16.45 -1.17 12.00
C ASP A 225 -17.64 -2.01 12.47
N LEU A 226 -18.43 -1.50 13.43
CA LEU A 226 -19.66 -2.13 13.89
C LEU A 226 -20.70 -2.23 12.78
N ALA A 227 -20.96 -1.13 12.06
CA ALA A 227 -21.89 -1.11 10.93
C ALA A 227 -21.44 -2.06 9.81
N GLY A 228 -20.15 -2.05 9.47
CA GLY A 228 -19.58 -2.94 8.46
C GLY A 228 -19.71 -4.42 8.83
N ALA A 229 -19.65 -4.78 10.12
CA ALA A 229 -19.92 -6.13 10.57
C ALA A 229 -21.39 -6.54 10.35
N GLU A 230 -22.35 -5.63 10.57
CA GLU A 230 -23.77 -5.86 10.31
C GLU A 230 -24.08 -5.95 8.81
N MET A 231 -23.45 -5.11 7.99
CA MET A 231 -23.56 -5.14 6.53
C MET A 231 -23.05 -6.46 5.95
N ARG A 232 -21.92 -6.98 6.44
CA ARG A 232 -21.43 -8.32 6.04
C ARG A 232 -22.38 -9.45 6.39
N ARG A 233 -23.23 -9.26 7.40
CA ARG A 233 -24.31 -10.20 7.78
C ARG A 233 -25.57 -10.03 6.92
N GLY A 234 -25.60 -9.08 5.99
CA GLY A 234 -26.74 -8.79 5.13
C GLY A 234 -27.92 -8.15 5.87
N ARG A 235 -27.66 -7.41 6.96
CA ARG A 235 -28.71 -6.74 7.74
C ARG A 235 -29.00 -5.35 7.18
N ASP A 236 -30.29 -5.03 7.07
CA ASP A 236 -30.76 -3.70 6.74
C ASP A 236 -30.43 -2.69 7.86
N PRO A 237 -30.34 -1.39 7.57
CA PRO A 237 -30.16 -0.32 8.57
C PRO A 237 -31.16 -0.40 9.73
N TYR A 238 -30.67 -0.38 10.97
CA TYR A 238 -31.52 -0.39 12.16
C TYR A 238 -30.90 0.37 13.34
N PRO A 239 -31.71 0.91 14.27
CA PRO A 239 -31.21 1.49 15.50
C PRO A 239 -30.53 0.44 16.39
N GLY A 240 -29.29 0.68 16.79
CA GLY A 240 -28.51 -0.23 17.63
C GLY A 240 -27.15 0.35 18.01
N GLU A 241 -26.27 -0.50 18.53
CA GLU A 241 -24.95 -0.10 19.05
C GLU A 241 -24.12 0.72 18.06
N ALA A 242 -24.13 0.35 16.78
CA ALA A 242 -23.40 1.08 15.74
C ALA A 242 -23.93 2.52 15.57
N LEU A 243 -25.26 2.69 15.59
CA LEU A 243 -25.90 4.01 15.48
C LEU A 243 -25.67 4.85 16.75
N ASP A 244 -25.76 4.24 17.93
CA ASP A 244 -25.55 4.95 19.18
C ASP A 244 -24.09 5.42 19.31
N GLY A 245 -23.12 4.60 18.92
CA GLY A 245 -21.72 5.01 18.84
C GLY A 245 -21.48 6.14 17.84
N PHE A 246 -22.12 6.08 16.66
CA PHE A 246 -22.06 7.13 15.65
C PHE A 246 -22.61 8.47 16.17
N VAL A 247 -23.77 8.47 16.83
CA VAL A 247 -24.36 9.67 17.40
C VAL A 247 -23.54 10.20 18.58
N ASP A 248 -23.06 9.32 19.47
CA ASP A 248 -22.21 9.70 20.61
C ASP A 248 -20.92 10.38 20.17
N ALA A 249 -20.31 9.92 19.06
CA ALA A 249 -19.11 10.55 18.50
C ALA A 249 -19.37 12.01 18.11
N TYR A 250 -20.48 12.31 17.44
CA TYR A 250 -20.87 13.68 17.09
C TYR A 250 -21.29 14.50 18.31
N ALA A 251 -22.07 13.92 19.23
CA ALA A 251 -22.53 14.56 20.46
C ALA A 251 -21.35 15.05 21.31
N ARG A 252 -20.35 14.19 21.54
CA ARG A 252 -19.10 14.55 22.25
C ARG A 252 -18.27 15.58 21.52
N ALA A 253 -18.17 15.48 20.20
CA ALA A 253 -17.37 16.39 19.40
C ALA A 253 -17.93 17.81 19.40
N TRP A 254 -19.25 17.95 19.45
CA TRP A 254 -19.94 19.25 19.46
C TRP A 254 -20.28 19.76 20.85
N ASP A 255 -19.99 18.97 21.90
CA ASP A 255 -20.35 19.26 23.29
C ASP A 255 -21.88 19.47 23.47
N ILE A 256 -22.68 18.60 22.84
CA ILE A 256 -24.14 18.62 22.85
C ILE A 256 -24.66 17.28 23.38
N ALA A 257 -25.72 17.31 24.19
CA ALA A 257 -26.38 16.09 24.65
C ALA A 257 -27.11 15.38 23.52
N ASP A 258 -26.99 14.04 23.48
CA ASP A 258 -27.78 13.20 22.59
C ASP A 258 -29.28 13.32 22.93
N THR A 259 -30.04 13.92 22.02
CA THR A 259 -31.48 14.13 22.14
C THR A 259 -32.17 13.84 20.80
N PRO A 260 -33.47 13.53 20.77
CA PRO A 260 -34.20 13.37 19.50
C PRO A 260 -34.16 14.61 18.59
N VAL A 261 -34.05 15.82 19.18
CA VAL A 261 -33.87 17.06 18.42
C VAL A 261 -32.48 17.12 17.79
N PHE A 262 -31.45 16.74 18.55
CA PHE A 262 -30.09 16.63 18.06
C PHE A 262 -29.97 15.59 16.93
N ARG A 263 -30.45 14.36 17.12
CA ARG A 263 -30.42 13.30 16.10
C ARG A 263 -31.07 13.74 14.77
N ARG A 264 -32.20 14.47 14.82
CA ARG A 264 -32.86 15.08 13.63
C ARG A 264 -32.06 16.21 13.00
N ALA A 265 -31.37 17.03 13.80
CA ALA A 265 -30.50 18.08 13.28
C ALA A 265 -29.27 17.48 12.61
N LEU A 266 -28.67 16.45 13.24
CA LEU A 266 -27.52 15.72 12.74
C LEU A 266 -27.80 15.08 11.39
N ALA A 267 -28.92 14.35 11.24
CA ALA A 267 -29.31 13.75 9.96
C ALA A 267 -29.37 14.78 8.81
N ARG A 268 -29.91 15.97 9.07
CA ARG A 268 -29.96 17.05 8.06
C ARG A 268 -28.59 17.67 7.76
N GLN A 269 -27.68 17.67 8.72
CA GLN A 269 -26.33 18.24 8.57
C GLN A 269 -25.33 17.29 7.91
N LEU A 270 -25.56 15.98 8.04
CA LEU A 270 -24.76 14.93 7.41
C LEU A 270 -25.29 14.54 6.03
N ALA A 271 -25.99 15.45 5.35
CA ALA A 271 -26.47 15.20 3.99
C ALA A 271 -25.31 14.75 3.08
N ALA A 272 -25.58 13.72 2.28
CA ALA A 272 -24.61 13.09 1.40
C ALA A 272 -23.86 14.12 0.52
N ASP A 273 -22.52 14.02 0.47
CA ASP A 273 -21.71 14.74 -0.52
C ASP A 273 -21.46 13.78 -1.69
N PRO A 274 -22.08 14.00 -2.87
CA PRO A 274 -21.98 13.07 -3.99
C PRO A 274 -20.54 12.79 -4.45
N ARG A 275 -19.60 13.70 -4.14
CA ARG A 275 -18.17 13.49 -4.43
C ARG A 275 -17.59 12.41 -3.53
N ILE A 276 -17.91 12.44 -2.24
CA ILE A 276 -17.42 11.47 -1.25
C ILE A 276 -18.08 10.12 -1.45
N ASP A 277 -19.37 10.09 -1.79
CA ASP A 277 -20.06 8.84 -2.14
C ASP A 277 -19.36 8.18 -3.33
N ARG A 278 -19.06 8.97 -4.37
CA ARG A 278 -18.33 8.48 -5.55
C ARG A 278 -16.92 7.98 -5.22
N TYR A 279 -16.23 8.60 -4.27
CA TYR A 279 -14.94 8.12 -3.80
C TYR A 279 -15.07 6.73 -3.16
N TRP A 280 -16.08 6.54 -2.32
CA TRP A 280 -16.27 5.27 -1.61
C TRP A 280 -16.80 4.16 -2.51
N GLU A 281 -17.65 4.46 -3.50
CA GLU A 281 -18.05 3.51 -4.55
C GLU A 281 -16.83 2.96 -5.29
N LEU A 282 -15.95 3.83 -5.78
CA LEU A 282 -14.76 3.41 -6.50
C LEU A 282 -13.75 2.70 -5.58
N THR A 283 -13.73 3.07 -4.30
CA THR A 283 -12.93 2.38 -3.28
C THR A 283 -13.46 0.96 -3.07
N ALA A 284 -14.78 0.78 -2.97
CA ALA A 284 -15.42 -0.53 -2.88
C ALA A 284 -15.08 -1.38 -4.11
N GLU A 285 -15.21 -0.84 -5.33
CA GLU A 285 -14.80 -1.53 -6.57
C GLU A 285 -13.31 -1.95 -6.57
N LEU A 286 -12.44 -1.12 -5.99
CA LEU A 286 -11.00 -1.37 -5.92
C LEU A 286 -10.64 -2.48 -4.92
N VAL A 287 -11.23 -2.46 -3.73
CA VAL A 287 -10.87 -3.37 -2.64
C VAL A 287 -11.65 -4.68 -2.67
N SER A 288 -12.82 -4.71 -3.33
CA SER A 288 -13.65 -5.90 -3.38
C SER A 288 -12.98 -6.99 -4.23
N PRO A 289 -13.00 -8.25 -3.78
CA PRO A 289 -12.49 -9.38 -4.55
C PRO A 289 -13.32 -9.60 -5.81
N SER A 290 -12.76 -10.31 -6.79
CA SER A 290 -13.41 -10.58 -8.08
C SER A 290 -14.68 -11.44 -7.97
N ASP A 291 -14.96 -12.01 -6.79
CA ASP A 291 -16.14 -12.84 -6.50
C ASP A 291 -17.44 -12.02 -6.33
N GLY A 292 -17.37 -10.70 -6.45
CA GLY A 292 -18.54 -9.82 -6.55
C GLY A 292 -19.19 -9.43 -5.22
N GLN A 293 -18.66 -9.89 -4.09
CA GLN A 293 -19.07 -9.39 -2.78
C GLN A 293 -18.41 -8.04 -2.51
N LEU A 294 -19.22 -6.99 -2.45
CA LEU A 294 -18.74 -5.65 -2.13
C LEU A 294 -18.35 -5.59 -0.65
N GLU A 295 -17.08 -5.30 -0.36
CA GLU A 295 -16.64 -5.04 1.00
C GLU A 295 -17.20 -3.70 1.50
N PRO A 296 -17.73 -3.64 2.74
CA PRO A 296 -18.14 -2.39 3.34
C PRO A 296 -16.98 -1.40 3.40
N THR A 297 -17.26 -0.16 3.02
CA THR A 297 -16.34 0.96 3.13
C THR A 297 -16.84 1.91 4.20
N PRO A 298 -15.99 2.80 4.74
CA PRO A 298 -16.46 3.88 5.62
C PRO A 298 -17.61 4.70 5.03
N GLY A 299 -17.66 4.89 3.70
CA GLY A 299 -18.78 5.55 3.03
C GLY A 299 -20.07 4.74 3.11
N SER A 300 -20.05 3.47 2.71
CA SER A 300 -21.26 2.65 2.78
C SER A 300 -21.71 2.35 4.20
N ALA A 301 -20.79 2.31 5.17
CA ALA A 301 -21.11 2.27 6.60
C ALA A 301 -21.75 3.59 7.07
N HIS A 302 -21.26 4.74 6.61
CA HIS A 302 -21.87 6.05 6.87
C HIS A 302 -23.30 6.11 6.34
N ASP A 303 -23.54 5.68 5.10
CA ASP A 303 -24.86 5.65 4.48
C ASP A 303 -25.82 4.72 5.25
N TRP A 304 -25.32 3.55 5.67
CA TRP A 304 -26.08 2.60 6.49
C TRP A 304 -26.50 3.24 7.82
N LEU A 305 -25.59 3.94 8.49
CA LEU A 305 -25.86 4.63 9.76
C LEU A 305 -26.79 5.84 9.57
N LEU A 306 -26.65 6.58 8.47
CA LEU A 306 -27.53 7.70 8.14
C LEU A 306 -28.97 7.21 7.90
N ALA A 307 -29.16 6.12 7.16
CA ALA A 307 -30.46 5.50 6.96
C ALA A 307 -31.10 5.01 8.27
N ALA A 308 -30.29 4.43 9.17
CA ALA A 308 -30.76 4.04 10.51
C ALA A 308 -31.17 5.27 11.35
N LEU A 309 -30.41 6.36 11.27
CA LEU A 309 -30.71 7.63 11.95
C LEU A 309 -32.00 8.27 11.44
N GLU A 310 -32.21 8.27 10.13
CA GLU A 310 -33.41 8.81 9.48
C GLU A 310 -34.67 8.02 9.85
N THR A 311 -34.56 6.69 9.90
CA THR A 311 -35.65 5.79 10.32
C THR A 311 -36.09 6.13 11.75
N GLN A 312 -35.13 6.25 12.66
CA GLN A 312 -35.40 6.61 14.06
C GLN A 312 -35.95 8.04 14.21
N ALA A 313 -35.46 8.99 13.41
CA ALA A 313 -35.92 10.38 13.39
C ALA A 313 -37.37 10.51 12.88
N GLY A 314 -37.79 9.64 11.95
CA GLY A 314 -39.14 9.59 11.38
C GLY A 314 -40.19 8.96 12.29
N GLU A 315 -39.83 7.91 13.04
CA GLU A 315 -40.75 7.23 13.98
C GLU A 315 -41.29 8.14 15.10
N GLY A 316 -40.53 9.19 15.47
CA GLY A 316 -40.95 10.17 16.47
C GLY A 316 -42.15 11.07 16.08
N VAL A 317 -42.58 11.07 14.82
CA VAL A 317 -43.75 11.85 14.35
C VAL A 317 -45.04 11.03 14.46
N GLY A 318 -44.97 9.71 14.33
CA GLY A 318 -46.15 8.82 14.43
C GLY A 318 -46.72 8.71 15.84
N ALA A 319 -45.85 8.75 16.86
CA ALA A 319 -46.27 8.67 18.27
C ALA A 319 -46.82 9.98 18.84
N ALA A 320 -46.49 11.14 18.25
CA ALA A 320 -46.96 12.45 18.72
C ALA A 320 -48.33 12.88 18.15
N LEU A 321 -48.85 12.15 17.14
CA LEU A 321 -50.18 12.37 16.55
C LEU A 321 -51.25 11.40 17.08
N THR A 322 -50.90 10.54 18.05
CA THR A 322 -51.80 9.55 18.67
C THR A 322 -51.87 9.67 20.20
N ALA A 323 -51.57 10.86 20.75
CA ALA A 323 -51.77 11.19 22.17
C ALA A 323 -52.73 12.38 22.33
#